data_AF-A0A1L9V5Y8-F1
#
_entry.id   AF-A0A1L9V5Y8-F1
#
_cell.length_a   1.000
_cell.length_b   1.000
_cell.length_c   1.000
_cell.angle_alpha   90.00
_cell.angle_beta   90.00
_cell.angle_gamma   90.00
#
_symmetry.space_group_name_H-M   'P 1'
#
loop_
_entity.id
_entity.type
_entity.pdbx_description
1 polymer ?
#
loop_
_entity_poly.entity_id
_entity_poly.type
_entity_poly.pdbx_seq_one_letter_code
_entity_poly.pdbx_strand_id
1 'polypeptide(L)'
;MSTAIAALVKKGILAPDAILNILSQRIKDFGILRGEELPHLRKTFNSLCTNDNGTEIITRSTFISFLQTAGVLPPSMAQAGALVYNSLLYLSQAPFYDSLPTYLTFDGLLRALVWTDSERSRPVYEESIDTRTRAPADTRRLIFQSLATTYDGKKLPFDAEFAKMQAERRAFDFTSVLDGDS
;
A
#
# COMPACT_ATOMS: atom_id res chain seq x y z
N MET A 1 25.71 13.90 10.89
CA MET A 1 24.60 14.07 9.93
C MET A 1 25.05 15.09 8.88
N SER A 2 25.01 14.76 7.59
CA SER A 2 25.48 15.67 6.52
C SER A 2 24.70 17.00 6.55
N THR A 3 25.40 18.13 6.41
CA THR A 3 24.82 19.49 6.39
C THR A 3 23.74 19.64 5.32
N ALA A 4 23.82 18.88 4.23
CA ALA A 4 22.82 18.84 3.17
C ALA A 4 21.52 18.17 3.61
N ILE A 5 21.58 17.04 4.33
CA ILE A 5 20.38 16.33 4.82
C ILE A 5 19.65 17.19 5.86
N ALA A 6 20.39 17.83 6.76
CA ALA A 6 19.81 18.74 7.75
C ALA A 6 19.05 19.91 7.09
N ALA A 7 19.58 20.43 5.97
CA ALA A 7 18.90 21.47 5.20
C ALA A 7 17.60 20.97 4.52
N LEU A 8 17.58 19.74 4.01
CA LEU A 8 16.38 19.13 3.41
C LEU A 8 15.29 18.87 4.46
N VAL A 9 15.68 18.39 5.65
CA VAL A 9 14.76 18.25 6.80
C VAL A 9 14.17 19.60 7.18
N LYS A 10 15.01 20.64 7.31
CA LYS A 10 14.56 22.00 7.65
C LYS A 10 13.61 22.59 6.60
N LYS A 11 13.77 22.22 5.32
CA LYS A 11 12.88 22.62 4.22
C LYS A 11 11.59 21.80 4.15
N GLY A 12 11.42 20.77 5.00
CA GLY A 12 10.24 19.90 4.98
C GLY A 12 10.17 18.94 3.80
N ILE A 13 11.22 18.85 2.97
CA ILE A 13 11.25 17.99 1.77
C ILE A 13 11.20 16.51 2.16
N LEU A 14 11.75 16.18 3.34
CA LEU A 14 11.74 14.82 3.90
C LEU A 14 10.59 14.59 4.88
N ALA A 15 9.60 15.49 4.94
CA ALA A 15 8.38 15.25 5.72
C ALA A 15 7.55 14.13 5.08
N PRO A 16 6.84 13.29 5.87
CA PRO A 16 6.01 12.21 5.36
C PRO A 16 5.07 12.62 4.23
N ASP A 17 4.33 13.71 4.41
CA ASP A 17 3.38 14.21 3.40
C ASP A 17 4.07 14.66 2.12
N ALA A 18 5.23 15.30 2.22
CA ALA A 18 6.01 15.71 1.06
C ALA A 18 6.49 14.50 0.25
N ILE A 19 6.96 13.46 0.93
CA ILE A 19 7.40 12.21 0.30
C ILE A 19 6.22 11.49 -0.35
N LEU A 20 5.08 11.39 0.33
CA LEU A 20 3.87 10.76 -0.22
C LEU A 20 3.33 11.52 -1.42
N ASN A 21 3.41 12.85 -1.43
CA ASN A 21 3.02 13.67 -2.58
C ASN A 21 3.95 13.43 -3.77
N ILE A 22 5.27 13.38 -3.55
CA ILE A 22 6.24 13.02 -4.61
C ILE A 22 5.94 11.63 -5.17
N LEU A 23 5.68 10.66 -4.29
CA LEU A 23 5.32 9.30 -4.70
C LEU A 23 4.04 9.33 -5.57
N SER A 24 3.00 10.04 -5.16
CA SER A 24 1.77 10.18 -5.95
C SER A 24 1.99 10.79 -7.33
N GLN A 25 2.89 11.77 -7.48
CA GLN A 25 3.25 12.30 -8.80
C GLN A 25 3.98 11.26 -9.65
N ARG A 26 4.99 10.57 -9.09
CA ARG A 26 5.69 9.49 -9.81
C ARG A 26 4.72 8.39 -10.27
N ILE A 27 3.75 8.02 -9.46
CA ILE A 27 2.74 7.01 -9.84
C ILE A 27 1.95 7.43 -11.09
N LYS A 28 1.61 8.72 -11.19
CA LYS A 28 0.89 9.29 -12.33
C LYS A 28 1.79 9.36 -13.58
N ASP A 29 3.07 9.71 -13.39
CA ASP A 29 4.03 9.87 -14.49
C ASP A 29 4.48 8.53 -15.08
N PHE A 30 4.71 7.52 -14.24
CA PHE A 30 5.24 6.22 -14.65
C PHE A 30 4.16 5.17 -14.98
N GLY A 31 2.88 5.50 -14.77
CA GLY A 31 1.75 4.74 -15.32
C GLY A 31 1.65 3.29 -14.87
N ILE A 32 1.48 3.04 -13.56
CA ILE A 32 1.11 1.68 -13.08
C ILE A 32 -0.21 1.19 -13.68
N LEU A 33 -1.07 2.15 -14.08
CA LEU A 33 -2.34 1.96 -14.74
C LEU A 33 -2.14 2.27 -16.23
N ARG A 34 -2.46 1.32 -17.11
CA ARG A 34 -2.24 1.36 -18.55
C ARG A 34 -3.46 1.90 -19.30
N GLY A 35 -3.20 2.68 -20.35
CA GLY A 35 -4.23 3.17 -21.26
C GLY A 35 -5.38 3.86 -20.51
N GLU A 36 -6.57 3.29 -20.61
CA GLU A 36 -7.79 3.83 -20.03
C GLU A 36 -8.00 3.49 -18.54
N GLU A 37 -7.12 2.68 -17.91
CA GLU A 37 -7.29 2.26 -16.51
C GLU A 37 -7.33 3.47 -15.54
N LEU A 38 -6.46 4.48 -15.72
CA LEU A 38 -6.42 5.66 -14.85
C LEU A 38 -7.66 6.57 -15.01
N PRO A 39 -8.09 6.94 -16.24
CA PRO A 39 -9.35 7.65 -16.46
C PRO A 39 -10.57 6.92 -15.88
N HIS A 40 -10.67 5.60 -16.07
CA HIS A 40 -11.76 4.81 -15.51
C HIS A 40 -11.73 4.81 -13.99
N LEU A 41 -10.56 4.59 -13.38
CA LEU A 41 -10.41 4.63 -11.94
C LEU A 41 -10.80 6.01 -11.38
N ARG A 42 -10.39 7.10 -12.05
CA ARG A 42 -10.76 8.46 -11.63
C ARG A 42 -12.26 8.68 -11.75
N LYS A 43 -12.89 8.23 -12.84
CA LYS A 43 -14.34 8.33 -13.03
C LYS A 43 -15.10 7.57 -11.94
N THR A 44 -14.69 6.34 -11.63
CA THR A 44 -15.27 5.55 -10.55
C THR A 44 -15.07 6.24 -9.21
N PHE A 45 -13.86 6.75 -8.92
CA PHE A 45 -13.60 7.50 -7.70
C PHE A 45 -14.53 8.70 -7.56
N ASN A 46 -14.67 9.51 -8.61
CA ASN A 46 -15.54 10.69 -8.62
C ASN A 46 -17.02 10.33 -8.40
N SER A 47 -17.47 9.15 -8.85
CA SER A 47 -18.84 8.68 -8.62
C SER A 47 -19.10 8.22 -7.18
N LEU A 48 -18.05 7.95 -6.41
CA LEU A 48 -18.13 7.43 -5.05
C LEU A 48 -17.72 8.46 -3.99
N CYS A 49 -16.90 9.44 -4.34
CA CYS A 49 -16.34 10.34 -3.35
C CYS A 49 -17.35 11.38 -2.86
N THR A 50 -17.18 11.79 -1.61
CA THR A 50 -17.82 12.98 -1.03
C THR A 50 -16.77 14.04 -0.77
N ASN A 51 -17.18 15.30 -0.68
CA ASN A 51 -16.28 16.39 -0.31
C ASN A 51 -16.25 16.57 1.21
N ASP A 52 -15.07 16.47 1.81
CA ASP A 52 -14.81 16.81 3.21
C ASP A 52 -13.76 17.92 3.26
N ASN A 53 -14.18 19.13 3.69
CA ASN A 53 -13.34 20.33 3.78
C ASN A 53 -12.49 20.61 2.51
N GLY A 54 -13.08 20.45 1.32
CA GLY A 54 -12.40 20.68 0.05
C GLY A 54 -11.62 19.47 -0.48
N THR A 55 -11.60 18.35 0.25
CA THR A 55 -10.92 17.12 -0.16
C THR A 55 -11.93 16.07 -0.61
N GLU A 56 -11.73 15.51 -1.81
CA GLU A 56 -12.52 14.38 -2.31
C GLU A 56 -12.08 13.10 -1.61
N ILE A 57 -13.00 12.47 -0.86
CA ILE A 57 -12.73 11.30 -0.05
C ILE A 57 -13.75 10.17 -0.28
N ILE A 58 -13.30 8.94 -0.17
CA ILE A 58 -14.16 7.76 -0.04
C ILE A 58 -14.15 7.32 1.42
N THR A 59 -15.35 7.13 1.98
CA THR A 59 -15.53 6.58 3.32
C THR A 59 -15.64 5.05 3.28
N ARG A 60 -15.45 4.41 4.45
CA ARG A 60 -15.58 2.95 4.60
C ARG A 60 -16.95 2.44 4.14
N SER A 61 -18.03 3.11 4.54
CA SER A 61 -19.39 2.69 4.20
C SER A 61 -19.65 2.79 2.71
N THR A 62 -19.21 3.88 2.06
CA THR A 62 -19.36 4.04 0.61
C THR A 62 -18.57 2.99 -0.16
N PHE A 63 -17.34 2.70 0.26
CA PHE A 63 -16.52 1.65 -0.34
C PHE A 63 -17.17 0.27 -0.23
N ILE A 64 -17.65 -0.12 0.95
CA ILE A 64 -18.30 -1.43 1.16
C ILE A 64 -19.58 -1.52 0.34
N SER A 65 -20.40 -0.47 0.33
CA SER A 65 -21.63 -0.41 -0.47
C SER A 65 -21.34 -0.55 -1.96
N PHE A 66 -20.26 0.07 -2.46
CA PHE A 66 -19.81 -0.10 -3.83
C PHE A 66 -19.45 -1.56 -4.14
N LEU A 67 -18.64 -2.21 -3.30
CA LEU A 67 -18.27 -3.62 -3.50
C LEU A 67 -19.49 -4.56 -3.51
N GLN A 68 -20.49 -4.26 -2.68
CA GLN A 68 -21.74 -5.03 -2.64
C GLN A 68 -22.59 -4.82 -3.88
N THR A 69 -22.77 -3.56 -4.30
CA THR A 69 -23.57 -3.20 -5.48
C THR A 69 -22.93 -3.70 -6.77
N ALA A 70 -21.60 -3.70 -6.84
CA ALA A 70 -20.85 -4.24 -7.97
C ALA A 70 -20.82 -5.78 -8.03
N GLY A 71 -21.38 -6.48 -7.03
CA GLY A 71 -21.37 -7.94 -6.95
C GLY A 71 -20.00 -8.55 -6.59
N VAL A 72 -19.03 -7.73 -6.17
CA VAL A 72 -17.70 -8.19 -5.76
C VAL A 72 -17.74 -8.85 -4.38
N LEU A 73 -18.63 -8.39 -3.50
CA LEU A 73 -18.72 -8.84 -2.11
C LEU A 73 -20.18 -9.04 -1.70
N PRO A 74 -20.61 -10.23 -1.27
CA PRO A 74 -21.98 -10.41 -0.78
C PRO A 74 -22.22 -9.60 0.51
N PRO A 75 -23.47 -9.16 0.80
CA PRO A 75 -23.77 -8.39 2.02
C PRO A 75 -23.31 -9.06 3.33
N SER A 76 -23.35 -10.39 3.38
CA SER A 76 -22.89 -11.20 4.53
C SER A 76 -21.39 -11.06 4.82
N MET A 77 -20.60 -10.59 3.86
CA MET A 77 -19.15 -10.42 3.98
C MET A 77 -18.73 -8.96 4.18
N ALA A 78 -19.62 -8.07 4.65
CA ALA A 78 -19.31 -6.67 4.89
C ALA A 78 -18.02 -6.44 5.73
N GLN A 79 -17.73 -7.34 6.67
CA GLN A 79 -16.48 -7.29 7.45
C GLN A 79 -15.23 -7.51 6.60
N ALA A 80 -15.26 -8.38 5.59
CA ALA A 80 -14.12 -8.54 4.69
C ALA A 80 -13.89 -7.26 3.86
N GLY A 81 -14.96 -6.62 3.40
CA GLY A 81 -14.87 -5.31 2.72
C GLY A 81 -14.25 -4.22 3.61
N ALA A 82 -14.55 -4.26 4.90
CA ALA A 82 -13.91 -3.38 5.87
C ALA A 82 -12.41 -3.63 6.05
N LEU A 83 -12.00 -4.91 6.08
CA LEU A 83 -10.58 -5.27 6.16
C LEU A 83 -9.81 -4.77 4.94
N VAL A 84 -10.40 -4.94 3.74
CA VAL A 84 -9.82 -4.40 2.50
C VAL A 84 -9.71 -2.88 2.57
N TYR A 85 -10.77 -2.18 3.01
CA TYR A 85 -10.73 -0.72 3.14
C TYR A 85 -9.63 -0.25 4.11
N ASN A 86 -9.53 -0.87 5.29
CA ASN A 86 -8.48 -0.55 6.25
C ASN A 86 -7.08 -0.85 5.70
N SER A 87 -6.94 -1.93 4.92
CA SER A 87 -5.69 -2.29 4.25
C SER A 87 -5.28 -1.22 3.24
N LEU A 88 -6.24 -0.66 2.47
CA LEU A 88 -5.98 0.44 1.54
C LEU A 88 -5.51 1.69 2.28
N LEU A 89 -6.12 2.04 3.41
CA LEU A 89 -5.69 3.17 4.23
C LEU A 89 -4.25 2.99 4.74
N TYR A 90 -3.91 1.79 5.24
CA TYR A 90 -2.57 1.46 5.68
C TYR A 90 -1.55 1.56 4.54
N LEU A 91 -1.84 0.93 3.40
CA LEU A 91 -0.95 0.94 2.23
C LEU A 91 -0.80 2.34 1.63
N SER A 92 -1.83 3.19 1.72
CA SER A 92 -1.79 4.57 1.24
C SER A 92 -0.76 5.46 1.93
N GLN A 93 -0.28 5.06 3.11
CA GLN A 93 0.69 5.82 3.90
C GLN A 93 2.07 5.15 3.99
N ALA A 94 2.21 3.91 3.53
CA ALA A 94 3.45 3.16 3.69
C ALA A 94 4.68 3.94 3.17
N PRO A 95 5.79 4.03 3.94
CA PRO A 95 6.05 3.36 5.22
C PRO A 95 5.73 4.20 6.48
N PHE A 96 4.99 5.30 6.37
CA PHE A 96 4.67 6.19 7.49
C PHE A 96 3.36 5.74 8.17
N TYR A 97 3.41 5.37 9.45
CA TYR A 97 2.27 4.76 10.16
C TYR A 97 1.87 5.47 11.46
N ASP A 98 2.41 6.67 11.70
CA ASP A 98 2.20 7.41 12.94
C ASP A 98 0.73 7.82 13.12
N SER A 99 0.03 8.10 12.01
CA SER A 99 -1.41 8.36 11.99
C SER A 99 -2.03 7.77 10.72
N LEU A 100 -2.83 6.72 10.87
CA LEU A 100 -3.58 6.18 9.74
C LEU A 100 -4.71 7.14 9.35
N PRO A 101 -4.89 7.42 8.05
CA PRO A 101 -5.96 8.27 7.58
C PRO A 101 -7.30 7.62 7.85
N THR A 102 -8.32 8.41 8.17
CA THR A 102 -9.69 7.93 8.37
C THR A 102 -10.39 7.65 7.03
N TYR A 103 -9.96 8.34 5.98
CA TYR A 103 -10.61 8.34 4.67
C TYR A 103 -9.62 8.12 3.54
N LEU A 104 -10.11 7.57 2.43
CA LEU A 104 -9.29 7.29 1.26
C LEU A 104 -9.42 8.41 0.23
N THR A 105 -8.33 9.13 -0.04
CA THR A 105 -8.25 10.10 -1.14
C THR A 105 -7.88 9.40 -2.45
N PHE A 106 -8.03 10.07 -3.60
CA PHE A 106 -7.63 9.50 -4.89
C PHE A 106 -6.13 9.18 -4.92
N ASP A 107 -5.29 10.11 -4.43
CA ASP A 107 -3.85 9.90 -4.35
C ASP A 107 -3.50 8.80 -3.34
N GLY A 108 -4.26 8.66 -2.26
CA GLY A 108 -4.14 7.54 -1.32
C GLY A 108 -4.48 6.19 -1.97
N LEU A 109 -5.55 6.13 -2.76
CA LEU A 109 -5.94 4.95 -3.52
C LEU A 109 -4.85 4.55 -4.52
N LEU A 110 -4.32 5.52 -5.29
CA LEU A 110 -3.23 5.27 -6.21
C LEU A 110 -2.01 4.69 -5.49
N ARG A 111 -1.58 5.31 -4.38
CA ARG A 111 -0.46 4.79 -3.58
C ARG A 111 -0.71 3.38 -3.06
N ALA A 112 -1.94 3.07 -2.63
CA ALA A 112 -2.29 1.74 -2.17
C ALA A 112 -2.19 0.68 -3.30
N LEU A 113 -2.65 1.00 -4.51
CA LEU A 113 -2.64 0.10 -5.67
C LEU A 113 -1.23 -0.23 -6.17
N VAL A 114 -0.27 0.68 -6.01
CA VAL A 114 1.13 0.40 -6.37
C VAL A 114 1.67 -0.82 -5.62
N TRP A 115 1.21 -1.03 -4.39
CA TRP A 115 1.66 -2.16 -3.57
C TRP A 115 1.07 -3.49 -3.98
N THR A 116 0.01 -3.52 -4.80
CA THR A 116 -0.67 -4.78 -5.18
C THR A 116 -0.05 -5.46 -6.39
N ASP A 117 0.76 -4.75 -7.18
CA ASP A 117 1.43 -5.28 -8.37
C ASP A 117 2.91 -4.88 -8.39
N SER A 118 3.79 -5.81 -7.99
CA SER A 118 5.22 -5.56 -7.90
C SER A 118 5.89 -5.32 -9.25
N GLU A 119 5.34 -5.88 -10.33
CA GLU A 119 5.94 -5.74 -11.66
C GLU A 119 5.61 -4.39 -12.27
N ARG A 120 4.32 -4.01 -12.23
CA ARG A 120 3.87 -2.71 -12.74
C ARG A 120 4.40 -1.55 -11.91
N SER A 121 4.62 -1.75 -10.61
CA SER A 121 5.13 -0.69 -9.72
C SER A 121 6.63 -0.45 -9.80
N ARG A 122 7.41 -1.36 -10.40
CA ARG A 122 8.88 -1.24 -10.47
C ARG A 122 9.36 0.14 -10.96
N PRO A 123 8.78 0.76 -12.01
CA PRO A 123 9.24 2.06 -12.50
C PRO A 123 8.94 3.24 -11.57
N VAL A 124 7.98 3.10 -10.65
CA VAL A 124 7.63 4.14 -9.68
C VAL A 124 8.77 4.38 -8.71
N TYR A 125 9.51 3.33 -8.38
CA TYR A 125 10.61 3.37 -7.43
C TYR A 125 11.93 3.62 -8.15
N GLU A 126 12.77 4.46 -7.55
CA GLU A 126 14.10 4.71 -8.07
C GLU A 126 15.01 3.57 -7.66
N GLU A 127 15.28 2.68 -8.61
CA GLU A 127 16.26 1.60 -8.46
C GLU A 127 17.58 2.05 -9.08
N SER A 128 18.64 2.08 -8.28
CA SER A 128 19.98 2.47 -8.68
C SER A 128 21.01 1.63 -7.93
N ILE A 129 22.30 1.81 -8.22
CA ILE A 129 23.37 1.13 -7.47
C ILE A 129 23.36 1.47 -5.97
N ASP A 130 22.78 2.62 -5.62
CA ASP A 130 22.70 3.12 -4.25
C ASP A 130 21.34 2.81 -3.58
N THR A 131 20.39 2.20 -4.31
CA THR A 131 19.07 1.85 -3.77
C THR A 131 18.72 0.39 -4.05
N ARG A 132 18.14 -0.28 -3.06
CA ARG A 132 17.74 -1.68 -3.20
C ARG A 132 16.47 -1.80 -4.06
N THR A 133 16.54 -2.59 -5.14
CA THR A 133 15.37 -3.08 -5.89
C THR A 133 14.38 -3.75 -4.96
N ARG A 134 13.11 -3.39 -5.08
CA ARG A 134 12.06 -4.03 -4.28
C ARG A 134 11.76 -5.41 -4.81
N ALA A 135 11.83 -6.40 -3.94
CA ALA A 135 11.45 -7.75 -4.30
C ALA A 135 9.92 -7.91 -4.20
N PRO A 136 9.31 -8.85 -4.94
CA PRO A 136 7.91 -9.23 -4.72
C PRO A 136 7.61 -9.65 -3.26
N ALA A 137 8.63 -10.04 -2.49
CA ALA A 137 8.49 -10.30 -1.06
C ALA A 137 8.17 -9.05 -0.24
N ASP A 138 8.66 -7.87 -0.64
CA ASP A 138 8.45 -6.61 0.07
C ASP A 138 6.98 -6.15 -0.05
N THR A 139 6.38 -6.28 -1.24
CA THR A 139 4.96 -5.97 -1.47
C THR A 139 4.07 -6.94 -0.70
N ARG A 140 4.35 -8.25 -0.75
CA ARG A 140 3.64 -9.27 0.05
C ARG A 140 3.71 -8.98 1.54
N ARG A 141 4.88 -8.59 2.06
CA ARG A 141 5.05 -8.22 3.47
C ARG A 141 4.13 -7.07 3.86
N LEU A 142 4.04 -6.04 3.02
CA LEU A 142 3.21 -4.87 3.30
C LEU A 142 1.71 -5.19 3.22
N ILE A 143 1.28 -6.01 2.26
CA ILE A 143 -0.11 -6.48 2.17
C ILE A 143 -0.46 -7.34 3.41
N PHE A 144 0.46 -8.22 3.83
CA PHE A 144 0.22 -9.03 5.02
C PHE A 144 0.13 -8.16 6.29
N GLN A 145 0.99 -7.15 6.41
CA GLN A 145 0.94 -6.18 7.51
C GLN A 145 -0.34 -5.34 7.51
N SER A 146 -0.82 -4.93 6.33
CA SER A 146 -2.03 -4.12 6.22
C SER A 146 -3.31 -4.89 6.61
N LEU A 147 -3.30 -6.21 6.43
CA LEU A 147 -4.39 -7.10 6.83
C LEU A 147 -4.33 -7.50 8.31
N ALA A 148 -3.25 -7.21 9.03
CA ALA A 148 -3.12 -7.56 10.44
C ALA A 148 -4.04 -6.69 11.31
N THR A 149 -5.07 -7.29 11.90
CA THR A 149 -6.16 -6.56 12.59
C THR A 149 -5.90 -6.25 14.06
N THR A 150 -4.97 -6.95 14.71
CA THR A 150 -4.97 -7.05 16.19
C THR A 150 -3.61 -7.09 16.86
N TYR A 151 -2.49 -6.99 16.12
CA TYR A 151 -1.19 -7.06 16.75
C TYR A 151 -0.27 -6.00 16.18
N ASP A 152 -0.14 -4.91 16.93
CA ASP A 152 0.89 -3.89 16.76
C ASP A 152 2.32 -4.44 16.84
N GLY A 153 2.51 -5.74 17.03
CA GLY A 153 3.79 -6.41 17.27
C GLY A 153 4.46 -5.99 18.58
N LYS A 154 3.94 -4.97 19.27
CA LYS A 154 4.48 -4.40 20.51
C LYS A 154 3.95 -5.14 21.74
N LYS A 155 2.79 -5.79 21.65
CA LYS A 155 2.17 -6.55 22.75
C LYS A 155 2.24 -8.08 22.64
N LEU A 156 2.83 -8.62 21.58
CA LEU A 156 3.15 -10.04 21.54
C LEU A 156 4.52 -10.25 22.18
N PRO A 157 4.70 -11.27 23.05
CA PRO A 157 6.04 -11.70 23.42
C PRO A 157 6.76 -12.12 22.13
N PHE A 158 7.65 -11.25 21.63
CA PHE A 158 8.47 -11.55 20.47
C PHE A 158 9.64 -12.41 20.93
N ASP A 159 9.49 -13.72 20.79
CA ASP A 159 10.60 -14.65 20.91
C ASP A 159 11.46 -14.55 19.65
N ALA A 160 12.53 -13.78 19.76
CA ALA A 160 13.46 -13.52 18.66
C ALA A 160 14.13 -14.80 18.14
N GLU A 161 14.42 -15.77 19.03
CA GLU A 161 15.05 -17.03 18.65
C GLU A 161 14.07 -17.94 17.91
N PHE A 162 12.83 -18.04 18.38
CA PHE A 162 11.79 -18.78 17.68
C PHE A 162 11.48 -18.16 16.30
N ALA A 163 11.40 -16.83 16.22
CA ALA A 163 11.17 -16.12 14.96
C ALA A 163 12.32 -16.33 13.97
N LYS A 164 13.57 -16.31 14.45
CA LYS A 164 14.76 -16.59 13.64
C LYS A 164 14.78 -18.03 13.12
N MET A 165 14.55 -19.02 13.99
CA MET A 165 14.46 -20.44 13.60
C MET A 165 13.37 -20.67 12.54
N GLN A 166 12.19 -20.05 12.71
CA GLN A 166 11.11 -20.16 11.73
C GLN A 166 11.40 -19.43 10.42
N ALA A 167 12.09 -18.29 10.46
CA ALA A 167 12.51 -17.58 9.25
C ALA A 167 13.55 -18.36 8.46
N GLU A 168 14.54 -18.95 9.14
CA GLU A 168 15.53 -19.86 8.53
C GLU A 168 14.85 -21.07 7.90
N ARG A 169 13.95 -21.75 8.63
CA ARG A 169 13.17 -22.87 8.09
C ARG A 169 12.38 -22.48 6.83
N ARG A 170 11.61 -21.39 6.89
CA ARG A 170 10.78 -20.91 5.77
C ARG A 170 11.59 -20.41 4.57
N ALA A 171 12.83 -19.96 4.78
CA ALA A 171 13.72 -19.57 3.69
C ALA A 171 14.10 -20.77 2.80
N PHE A 172 14.08 -21.98 3.35
CA PHE A 172 14.33 -23.23 2.62
C PHE A 172 13.07 -24.01 2.25
N ASP A 173 11.89 -23.65 2.79
CA ASP A 173 10.61 -24.24 2.40
C ASP A 173 10.12 -23.80 0.99
N PHE A 174 10.80 -22.82 0.35
CA PHE A 174 10.58 -22.49 -1.06
C PHE A 174 11.47 -23.33 -1.98
N THR A 175 11.28 -24.65 -1.97
CA THR A 175 11.82 -25.54 -3.01
C THR A 175 10.83 -25.66 -4.16
N SER A 176 11.27 -25.21 -5.34
CA SER A 176 10.78 -25.48 -6.70
C SER A 176 9.27 -25.40 -7.01
N VAL A 177 8.85 -24.26 -7.60
CA VAL A 177 7.89 -24.29 -8.75
C VAL A 177 8.68 -24.13 -10.04
N LEU A 178 9.83 -24.81 -10.12
CA LEU A 178 10.63 -24.96 -11.35
C LEU A 178 10.85 -26.44 -11.68
N ASP A 179 9.91 -27.29 -11.29
CA ASP A 179 9.72 -28.58 -11.95
C ASP A 179 8.48 -28.43 -12.85
N GLY A 180 8.67 -27.68 -13.93
CA GLY A 180 7.83 -27.78 -15.11
C GLY A 180 8.35 -28.95 -15.92
N ASP A 181 7.52 -30.00 -15.98
CA ASP A 181 7.74 -31.21 -16.76
C ASP A 181 8.19 -30.94 -18.20
N SER A 182 9.23 -31.70 -18.60
CA SER A 182 9.54 -32.24 -19.94
C SER A 182 9.67 -31.27 -21.13
#